data_AF-A0A257E7U1-F1
#
_entry.id   AF-A0A257E7U1-F1
#
_cell.length_a   1.000
_cell.length_b   1.000
_cell.length_c   1.000
_cell.angle_alpha   90.00
_cell.angle_beta   90.00
_cell.angle_gamma   90.00
#
_symmetry.space_group_name_H-M   'P 1'
#
loop_
_entity.id
_entity.type
_entity.pdbx_description
1 polymer ?
#
loop_
_entity_poly.entity_id
_entity_poly.type
_entity_poly.pdbx_seq_one_letter_code
_entity_poly.pdbx_strand_id
1 'polypeptide(L)'
;MRFYALPPDLRFDFTDTGEGPDQVATLLTSGQSLPAADLERVPMFAHKVEQWALMTLLSYPVGMRVDQWLHDEYPTLRDVQRVGMLQIQQENLQLLSMAMGRLTVPVPLLGMPAAYALLADQLLGTSVYAIPYRAAGVMGVGEALRDAGAAVSQGPEHDRALIDAWAKALGMSSWYAWRPYKMLS
;
A
#
# COMPACT_ATOMS: atom_id res chain seq x y z
N MET A 1 -0.68 16.93 -6.92
CA MET A 1 -0.10 15.58 -7.17
C MET A 1 1.15 15.71 -8.01
N ARG A 2 2.23 14.99 -7.67
CA ARG A 2 3.48 14.89 -8.46
C ARG A 2 3.25 14.46 -9.91
N PHE A 3 2.15 13.75 -10.17
CA PHE A 3 1.63 13.43 -11.49
C PHE A 3 1.62 14.60 -12.49
N TYR A 4 1.19 15.80 -12.09
CA TYR A 4 1.13 16.96 -12.99
C TYR A 4 2.48 17.65 -13.21
N ALA A 5 3.52 17.28 -12.45
CA ALA A 5 4.88 17.69 -12.73
C ALA A 5 5.45 17.00 -13.98
N LEU A 6 4.85 15.87 -14.40
CA LEU A 6 5.23 15.19 -15.62
C LEU A 6 4.65 15.87 -16.87
N PRO A 7 5.43 15.94 -17.97
CA PRO A 7 4.91 16.20 -19.31
C PRO A 7 3.67 15.33 -19.62
N PRO A 8 2.67 15.85 -20.36
CA PRO A 8 1.43 15.11 -20.64
C PRO A 8 1.62 13.71 -21.24
N ASP A 9 2.64 13.53 -22.07
CA ASP A 9 3.00 12.27 -22.74
C ASP A 9 3.64 11.23 -21.80
N LEU A 10 4.09 11.67 -20.61
CA LEU A 10 4.63 10.81 -19.56
C LEU A 10 3.61 10.50 -18.46
N ARG A 11 2.37 11.00 -18.59
CA ARG A 11 1.27 10.73 -17.66
C ARG A 11 0.58 9.42 -18.00
N PHE A 12 0.08 8.75 -16.96
CA PHE A 12 -0.53 7.43 -17.06
C PHE A 12 -1.73 7.27 -16.12
N ASP A 13 -2.67 6.43 -16.52
CA ASP A 13 -3.75 5.92 -15.68
C ASP A 13 -3.37 4.56 -15.09
N PHE A 14 -3.70 4.37 -13.81
CA PHE A 14 -3.64 3.10 -13.12
C PHE A 14 -5.00 2.43 -13.22
N THR A 15 -5.10 1.35 -14.00
CA THR A 15 -6.39 0.69 -14.29
C THR A 15 -6.40 -0.73 -13.74
N ASP A 16 -7.44 -1.08 -12.99
CA ASP A 16 -7.70 -2.45 -12.57
C ASP A 16 -7.93 -3.37 -13.80
N THR A 17 -7.33 -4.55 -13.77
CA THR A 17 -7.48 -5.59 -14.80
C THR A 17 -8.69 -6.48 -14.56
N GLY A 18 -9.21 -6.53 -13.34
CA GLY A 18 -10.24 -7.46 -12.87
C GLY A 18 -9.70 -8.80 -12.36
N GLU A 19 -8.37 -9.04 -12.40
CA GLU A 19 -7.78 -10.31 -11.92
C GLU A 19 -7.54 -10.37 -10.41
N GLY A 20 -7.42 -9.20 -9.76
CA GLY A 20 -7.08 -9.11 -8.34
C GLY A 20 -8.03 -9.85 -7.39
N PRO A 21 -9.37 -9.79 -7.57
CA PRO A 21 -10.30 -10.44 -6.64
C PRO A 21 -10.12 -11.96 -6.55
N ASP A 22 -9.82 -12.65 -7.65
CA ASP A 22 -9.61 -14.10 -7.65
C ASP A 22 -8.31 -14.49 -6.93
N GLN A 23 -7.26 -13.67 -7.07
CA GLN A 23 -6.00 -13.88 -6.35
C GLN A 23 -6.17 -13.61 -4.85
N VAL A 24 -6.92 -12.57 -4.47
CA VAL A 24 -7.27 -12.33 -3.07
C VAL A 24 -8.12 -13.46 -2.50
N ALA A 25 -9.12 -13.96 -3.24
CA ALA A 25 -9.93 -15.10 -2.81
C ALA A 25 -9.06 -16.34 -2.56
N THR A 26 -8.06 -16.58 -3.42
CA THR A 26 -7.06 -17.63 -3.22
C THR A 26 -6.28 -17.42 -1.92
N LEU A 27 -5.77 -16.21 -1.66
CA LEU A 27 -5.07 -15.89 -0.41
C LEU A 27 -5.96 -16.09 0.82
N LEU A 28 -7.22 -15.65 0.77
CA LEU A 28 -8.19 -15.75 1.86
C LEU A 28 -8.54 -17.19 2.22
N THR A 29 -8.55 -18.09 1.24
CA THR A 29 -8.99 -19.49 1.44
C THR A 29 -7.81 -20.45 1.60
N SER A 30 -6.60 -20.04 1.21
CA SER A 30 -5.40 -20.87 1.31
C SER A 30 -5.09 -21.24 2.76
N GLY A 31 -4.80 -22.52 3.00
CA GLY A 31 -4.27 -23.00 4.27
C GLY A 31 -5.24 -23.03 5.46
N GLN A 32 -6.54 -22.76 5.28
CA GLN A 32 -7.53 -22.82 6.36
C GLN A 32 -8.85 -23.47 5.95
N SER A 33 -9.46 -24.20 6.89
CA SER A 33 -10.84 -24.70 6.74
C SER A 33 -11.82 -23.62 7.21
N LEU A 34 -12.63 -23.11 6.27
CA LEU A 34 -13.64 -22.10 6.55
C LEU A 34 -15.05 -22.72 6.63
N PRO A 35 -15.91 -22.26 7.54
CA PRO A 35 -17.34 -22.58 7.52
C PRO A 35 -18.00 -22.19 6.19
N ALA A 36 -19.04 -22.91 5.77
CA ALA A 36 -19.78 -22.61 4.54
C ALA A 36 -20.26 -21.15 4.46
N ALA A 37 -20.75 -20.61 5.59
CA ALA A 37 -21.19 -19.22 5.69
C ALA A 37 -20.07 -18.19 5.47
N ASP A 38 -18.80 -18.53 5.74
CA ASP A 38 -17.65 -17.66 5.44
C ASP A 38 -17.20 -17.82 3.98
N LEU A 39 -17.28 -19.03 3.42
CA LEU A 39 -16.99 -19.27 2.00
C LEU A 39 -17.92 -18.46 1.09
N GLU A 40 -19.20 -18.35 1.44
CA GLU A 40 -20.18 -17.51 0.71
C GLU A 40 -19.81 -16.02 0.69
N ARG A 41 -19.01 -15.56 1.67
CA ARG A 41 -18.59 -14.16 1.80
C ARG A 41 -17.30 -13.83 1.07
N VAL A 42 -16.54 -14.85 0.66
CA VAL A 42 -15.22 -14.69 0.04
C VAL A 42 -15.26 -13.74 -1.16
N PRO A 43 -16.18 -13.84 -2.15
CA PRO A 43 -16.14 -12.96 -3.32
C PRO A 43 -16.28 -11.47 -2.96
N MET A 44 -17.22 -11.13 -2.07
CA MET A 44 -17.43 -9.75 -1.63
C MET A 44 -16.23 -9.23 -0.84
N PHE A 45 -15.69 -10.03 0.10
CA PHE A 45 -14.56 -9.60 0.90
C PHE A 45 -13.28 -9.49 0.08
N ALA A 46 -13.06 -10.40 -0.87
CA ALA A 46 -11.94 -10.38 -1.79
C ALA A 46 -11.92 -9.11 -2.63
N HIS A 47 -13.07 -8.70 -3.17
CA HIS A 47 -13.18 -7.44 -3.92
C HIS A 47 -12.87 -6.22 -3.03
N LYS A 48 -13.39 -6.17 -1.80
CA LYS A 48 -13.08 -5.05 -0.88
C LYS A 48 -11.59 -4.96 -0.55
N VAL A 49 -10.95 -6.09 -0.29
CA VAL A 49 -9.52 -6.17 0.02
C VAL A 49 -8.69 -5.80 -1.21
N GLU A 50 -9.08 -6.26 -2.40
CA GLU A 50 -8.40 -5.92 -3.66
C GLU A 50 -8.45 -4.41 -3.93
N GLN A 51 -9.63 -3.79 -3.86
CA GLN A 51 -9.77 -2.34 -4.06
C GLN A 51 -8.91 -1.54 -3.08
N TRP A 52 -8.93 -1.93 -1.80
CA TRP A 52 -8.06 -1.34 -0.79
C TRP A 52 -6.58 -1.52 -1.14
N ALA A 53 -6.18 -2.73 -1.53
CA ALA A 53 -4.79 -3.04 -1.85
C ALA A 53 -4.28 -2.26 -3.05
N LEU A 54 -5.06 -2.13 -4.13
CA LEU A 54 -4.70 -1.32 -5.30
C LEU A 54 -4.56 0.17 -4.95
N MET A 55 -5.48 0.72 -4.14
CA MET A 55 -5.38 2.12 -3.70
C MET A 55 -4.17 2.35 -2.79
N THR A 56 -3.87 1.41 -1.90
CA THR A 56 -2.70 1.49 -1.03
C THR A 56 -1.41 1.39 -1.85
N LEU A 57 -1.34 0.46 -2.79
CA LEU A 57 -0.21 0.26 -3.68
C LEU A 57 0.07 1.51 -4.55
N LEU A 58 -0.97 2.17 -5.05
CA LEU A 58 -0.85 3.39 -5.84
C LEU A 58 -0.40 4.61 -5.00
N SER A 59 -0.76 4.66 -3.71
CA SER A 59 -0.59 5.85 -2.88
C SER A 59 0.64 5.79 -1.95
N TYR A 60 0.87 4.67 -1.27
CA TYR A 60 1.84 4.58 -0.18
C TYR A 60 3.29 4.75 -0.64
N PRO A 61 3.79 4.01 -1.63
CA PRO A 61 5.19 4.17 -2.06
C PRO A 61 5.52 5.61 -2.45
N VAL A 62 4.63 6.27 -3.19
CA VAL A 62 4.80 7.66 -3.62
C VAL A 62 4.63 8.62 -2.45
N GLY A 63 3.63 8.41 -1.61
CA GLY A 63 3.39 9.18 -0.39
C GLY A 63 4.59 9.16 0.56
N MET A 64 5.18 8.00 0.78
CA MET A 64 6.40 7.83 1.57
C MET A 64 7.57 8.68 1.06
N ARG A 65 7.75 8.77 -0.27
CA ARG A 65 8.77 9.67 -0.85
C ARG A 65 8.44 11.14 -0.62
N VAL A 66 7.16 11.51 -0.70
CA VAL A 66 6.71 12.88 -0.41
C VAL A 66 6.95 13.21 1.05
N ASP A 67 6.64 12.30 1.97
CA ASP A 67 6.87 12.50 3.40
C ASP A 67 8.36 12.63 3.71
N GLN A 68 9.20 11.77 3.14
CA GLN A 68 10.65 11.89 3.30
C GLN A 68 11.15 13.25 2.78
N TRP A 69 10.74 13.64 1.56
CA TRP A 69 11.11 14.93 0.97
C TRP A 69 10.63 16.12 1.79
N LEU A 70 9.39 16.11 2.29
CA LEU A 70 8.85 17.16 3.16
C LEU A 70 9.65 17.28 4.45
N HIS A 71 9.99 16.14 5.06
CA HIS A 71 10.75 16.09 6.29
C HIS A 71 12.16 16.67 6.13
N ASP A 72 12.80 16.39 5.00
CA ASP A 72 14.18 16.79 4.72
C ASP A 72 14.28 18.26 4.27
N GLU A 73 13.40 18.69 3.37
CA GLU A 73 13.48 20.02 2.72
C GLU A 73 12.70 21.11 3.46
N TYR A 74 11.66 20.76 4.24
CA TYR A 74 10.78 21.73 4.89
C TYR A 74 10.62 21.49 6.40
N PRO A 75 11.66 21.76 7.22
CA PRO A 75 11.60 21.55 8.67
C PRO A 75 10.42 22.27 9.35
N THR A 76 9.99 23.41 8.81
CA THR A 76 8.84 24.18 9.32
C THR A 76 7.50 23.47 9.18
N LEU A 77 7.40 22.44 8.32
CA LEU A 77 6.19 21.64 8.12
C LEU A 77 6.15 20.37 8.98
N ARG A 78 7.18 20.08 9.77
CA ARG A 78 7.27 18.81 10.52
C ARG A 78 6.14 18.60 11.51
N ASP A 79 5.64 19.66 12.14
CA ASP A 79 4.53 19.55 13.10
C ASP A 79 3.22 19.16 12.40
N VAL A 80 2.91 19.79 11.25
CA VAL A 80 1.71 19.41 10.47
C VAL A 80 1.88 18.04 9.82
N GLN A 81 3.09 17.70 9.37
CA GLN A 81 3.39 16.37 8.86
C GLN A 81 3.17 15.29 9.92
N ARG A 82 3.66 15.51 11.15
CA ARG A 82 3.45 14.58 12.28
C ARG A 82 1.97 14.29 12.52
N VAL A 83 1.12 15.32 12.46
CA VAL A 83 -0.33 15.17 12.60
C VAL A 83 -0.91 14.30 11.47
N GLY A 84 -0.51 14.54 10.22
CA GLY A 84 -0.94 13.72 9.08
C GLY A 84 -0.48 12.26 9.19
N MET A 85 0.77 12.02 9.56
CA MET A 85 1.29 10.67 9.76
C MET A 85 0.55 9.95 10.90
N LEU A 86 0.27 10.62 12.01
CA LEU A 86 -0.53 10.07 13.12
C LEU A 86 -1.91 9.60 12.65
N GLN A 87 -2.59 10.41 11.84
CA GLN A 87 -3.90 10.07 11.28
C GLN A 87 -3.83 8.81 10.42
N ILE A 88 -2.84 8.72 9.51
CA ILE A 88 -2.64 7.55 8.65
C ILE A 88 -2.35 6.30 9.49
N GLN A 89 -1.53 6.41 10.55
CA GLN A 89 -1.26 5.28 11.45
C GLN A 89 -2.53 4.81 12.18
N GLN A 90 -3.40 5.72 12.62
CA GLN A 90 -4.67 5.37 13.25
C GLN A 90 -5.62 4.66 12.28
N GLU A 91 -5.72 5.14 11.04
CA GLU A 91 -6.51 4.50 9.98
C GLU A 91 -5.97 3.09 9.67
N ASN A 92 -4.65 2.94 9.61
CA ASN A 92 -4.00 1.65 9.35
C ASN A 92 -4.19 0.61 10.45
N LEU A 93 -4.34 1.05 11.70
CA LEU A 93 -4.70 0.15 12.80
C LEU A 93 -6.12 -0.38 12.67
N GLN A 94 -7.06 0.41 12.14
CA GLN A 94 -8.42 -0.06 11.88
C GLN A 94 -8.43 -1.14 10.79
N LEU A 95 -7.55 -1.02 9.79
CA LEU A 95 -7.39 -2.02 8.73
C LEU A 95 -6.87 -3.38 9.25
N LEU A 96 -6.02 -3.39 10.28
CA LEU A 96 -5.62 -4.64 10.94
C LEU A 96 -6.80 -5.40 11.56
N SER A 97 -7.88 -4.69 11.88
CA SER A 97 -9.12 -5.26 12.42
C SER A 97 -10.19 -5.49 11.35
N MET A 98 -9.91 -5.21 10.07
CA MET A 98 -10.87 -5.43 8.99
C MET A 98 -11.11 -6.94 8.82
N ALA A 99 -12.33 -7.35 9.12
CA ALA A 99 -12.74 -8.74 9.09
C ALA A 99 -14.19 -8.91 8.61
N MET A 100 -14.48 -10.10 8.10
CA MET A 100 -15.82 -10.52 7.72
C MET A 100 -16.02 -11.99 8.10
N GLY A 101 -16.67 -12.23 9.25
CA GLY A 101 -16.69 -13.56 9.86
C GLY A 101 -15.27 -13.97 10.26
N ARG A 102 -14.78 -15.12 9.75
CA ARG A 102 -13.39 -15.55 9.94
C ARG A 102 -12.40 -15.02 8.90
N LEU A 103 -12.88 -14.28 7.90
CA LEU A 103 -12.02 -13.70 6.88
C LEU A 103 -11.35 -12.43 7.42
N THR A 104 -10.04 -12.31 7.22
CA THR A 104 -9.25 -11.12 7.55
C THR A 104 -8.38 -10.73 6.36
N VAL A 105 -7.83 -9.52 6.36
CA VAL A 105 -6.89 -9.10 5.31
C VAL A 105 -5.72 -10.09 5.22
N PRO A 106 -5.37 -10.57 4.01
CA PRO A 106 -4.21 -11.43 3.83
C PRO A 106 -2.92 -10.78 4.34
N VAL A 107 -2.18 -11.55 5.14
CA VAL A 107 -0.92 -11.15 5.80
C VAL A 107 0.08 -10.47 4.84
N PRO A 108 0.31 -10.95 3.60
CA PRO A 108 1.23 -10.26 2.69
C PRO A 108 0.84 -8.82 2.37
N LEU A 109 -0.46 -8.54 2.23
CA LEU A 109 -0.94 -7.19 1.88
C LEU A 109 -0.79 -6.20 3.05
N LEU A 110 -0.76 -6.69 4.30
CA LEU A 110 -0.47 -5.89 5.48
C LEU A 110 0.99 -5.40 5.53
N GLY A 111 1.86 -5.89 4.65
CA GLY A 111 3.21 -5.36 4.48
C GLY A 111 3.23 -3.88 4.08
N MET A 112 2.25 -3.42 3.29
CA MET A 112 2.18 -2.01 2.85
C MET A 112 2.03 -1.02 4.02
N PRO A 113 1.04 -1.17 4.92
CA PRO A 113 0.97 -0.30 6.11
C PRO A 113 2.13 -0.52 7.08
N ALA A 114 2.73 -1.71 7.14
CA ALA A 114 3.93 -1.94 7.93
C ALA A 114 5.15 -1.15 7.41
N ALA A 115 5.32 -1.06 6.08
CA ALA A 115 6.37 -0.23 5.46
C ALA A 115 6.18 1.26 5.79
N TYR A 116 4.93 1.73 5.80
CA TYR A 116 4.61 3.11 6.17
C TYR A 116 4.86 3.36 7.68
N ALA A 117 4.53 2.40 8.54
CA ALA A 117 4.83 2.45 9.98
C ALA A 117 6.35 2.56 10.26
N LEU A 118 7.17 1.82 9.52
CA LEU A 118 8.63 1.94 9.58
C LEU A 118 9.11 3.36 9.24
N LEU A 119 8.57 3.97 8.18
CA LEU A 119 8.91 5.35 7.84
C LEU A 119 8.45 6.33 8.92
N ALA A 120 7.24 6.17 9.45
CA ALA A 120 6.73 7.03 10.51
C ALA A 120 7.59 6.96 11.77
N ASP A 121 7.99 5.76 12.19
CA ASP A 121 8.93 5.57 13.29
C ASP A 121 10.27 6.28 13.03
N GLN A 122 10.82 6.14 11.80
CA GLN A 122 12.06 6.82 11.40
C GLN A 122 11.94 8.35 11.44
N LEU A 123 10.95 8.93 10.77
CA LEU A 123 10.81 10.38 10.63
C LEU A 123 10.42 11.07 11.95
N LEU A 124 9.66 10.38 12.81
CA LEU A 124 9.19 10.93 14.07
C LEU A 124 10.10 10.60 15.26
N GLY A 125 11.17 9.81 15.04
CA GLY A 125 12.12 9.41 16.08
C GLY A 125 11.49 8.53 17.16
N THR A 126 10.64 7.59 16.75
CA THR A 126 9.91 6.68 17.64
C THR A 126 9.99 5.24 17.14
N SER A 127 9.38 4.30 17.86
CA SER A 127 9.34 2.88 17.50
C SER A 127 7.99 2.25 17.82
N VAL A 128 6.94 3.06 17.90
CA VAL A 128 5.62 2.65 18.40
C VAL A 128 4.70 2.16 17.29
N TYR A 129 4.86 2.68 16.07
CA TYR A 129 3.94 2.37 14.98
C TYR A 129 4.23 1.01 14.37
N ALA A 130 5.49 0.55 14.35
CA ALA A 130 5.84 -0.77 13.84
C ALA A 130 5.46 -1.92 14.79
N ILE A 131 5.18 -1.67 16.07
CA ILE A 131 4.91 -2.71 17.09
C ILE A 131 3.75 -3.64 16.69
N PRO A 132 2.56 -3.13 16.30
CA PRO A 132 1.42 -3.96 15.92
C PRO A 132 1.73 -4.88 14.73
N TYR A 133 2.49 -4.39 13.76
CA TYR A 133 2.91 -5.17 12.58
C TYR A 133 3.96 -6.23 12.94
N ARG A 134 4.82 -5.95 13.93
CA ARG A 134 5.73 -6.95 14.49
C ARG A 134 4.97 -8.06 15.20
N ALA A 135 3.98 -7.71 16.01
CA ALA A 135 3.11 -8.68 16.66
C ALA A 135 2.30 -9.52 15.65
N ALA A 136 1.88 -8.91 14.53
CA ALA A 136 1.19 -9.59 13.43
C ALA A 136 2.13 -10.42 12.53
N GLY A 137 3.45 -10.37 12.74
CA GLY A 137 4.43 -11.14 11.97
C GLY A 137 4.68 -10.61 10.55
N VAL A 138 4.30 -9.37 10.22
CA VAL A 138 4.37 -8.82 8.85
C VAL A 138 5.53 -7.88 8.59
N MET A 139 6.41 -7.68 9.59
CA MET A 139 7.54 -6.76 9.48
C MET A 139 8.50 -7.09 8.34
N GLY A 140 8.78 -8.38 8.11
CA GLY A 140 9.68 -8.78 7.02
C GLY A 140 9.16 -8.35 5.65
N VAL A 141 7.83 -8.34 5.46
CA VAL A 141 7.22 -7.83 4.21
C VAL A 141 7.34 -6.31 4.13
N GLY A 142 7.07 -5.60 5.22
CA GLY A 142 7.22 -4.13 5.26
C GLY A 142 8.66 -3.66 5.00
N GLU A 143 9.65 -4.35 5.56
CA GLU A 143 11.08 -4.09 5.32
C GLU A 143 11.45 -4.37 3.85
N ALA A 144 10.99 -5.50 3.29
CA ALA A 144 11.22 -5.83 1.88
C ALA A 144 10.63 -4.78 0.93
N LEU A 145 9.44 -4.23 1.23
CA LEU A 145 8.84 -3.15 0.44
C LEU A 145 9.61 -1.85 0.52
N ARG A 146 10.05 -1.46 1.73
CA ARG A 146 10.91 -0.30 1.91
C ARG A 146 12.19 -0.45 1.09
N ASP A 147 12.84 -1.60 1.15
CA ASP A 147 14.10 -1.85 0.46
C ASP A 147 13.91 -1.90 -1.07
N ALA A 148 12.82 -2.52 -1.55
CA ALA A 148 12.45 -2.49 -2.96
C ALA A 148 12.22 -1.06 -3.46
N GLY A 149 11.60 -0.21 -2.64
CA GLY A 149 11.36 1.19 -2.98
C GLY A 149 12.63 2.06 -2.96
N ALA A 150 13.55 1.77 -2.03
CA ALA A 150 14.83 2.45 -1.92
C ALA A 150 15.77 2.19 -3.11
N ALA A 151 15.62 1.03 -3.77
CA ALA A 151 16.37 0.68 -4.98
C ALA A 151 15.94 1.45 -6.23
N VAL A 152 14.78 2.12 -6.20
CA VAL A 152 14.27 2.91 -7.32
C VAL A 152 14.74 4.35 -7.19
N SER A 153 15.23 4.94 -8.29
CA SER A 153 15.64 6.35 -8.35
C SER A 153 14.54 7.31 -7.87
N GLN A 154 14.96 8.40 -7.23
CA GLN A 154 14.07 9.48 -6.82
C GLN A 154 13.59 10.29 -8.03
N GLY A 155 12.42 10.92 -7.91
CA GLY A 155 11.85 11.75 -8.97
C GLY A 155 10.48 11.23 -9.44
N PRO A 156 9.55 12.12 -9.82
CA PRO A 156 8.20 11.73 -10.24
C PRO A 156 8.16 10.80 -11.47
N GLU A 157 9.15 10.88 -12.36
CA GLU A 157 9.32 10.02 -13.52
C GLU A 157 9.54 8.54 -13.17
N HIS A 158 9.94 8.28 -11.92
CA HIS A 158 10.19 6.95 -11.40
C HIS A 158 9.08 6.43 -10.48
N ASP A 159 8.00 7.20 -10.26
CA ASP A 159 6.89 6.78 -9.39
C ASP A 159 6.20 5.51 -9.93
N ARG A 160 6.12 5.35 -11.25
CA ARG A 160 5.63 4.12 -11.89
C ARG A 160 6.48 2.91 -11.52
N ALA A 161 7.79 3.03 -11.70
CA ALA A 161 8.74 1.96 -11.40
C ALA A 161 8.76 1.62 -9.91
N LEU A 162 8.53 2.61 -9.05
CA LEU A 162 8.40 2.43 -7.62
C LEU A 162 7.17 1.59 -7.25
N ILE A 163 6.01 1.93 -7.83
CA ILE A 163 4.77 1.18 -7.65
C ILE A 163 4.93 -0.26 -8.18
N ASP A 164 5.54 -0.42 -9.36
CA ASP A 164 5.83 -1.73 -9.96
C ASP A 164 6.77 -2.58 -9.08
N ALA A 165 7.76 -1.96 -8.42
CA ALA A 165 8.66 -2.65 -7.51
C ALA A 165 7.91 -3.22 -6.29
N TRP A 166 7.01 -2.45 -5.70
CA TRP A 166 6.14 -2.90 -4.61
C TRP A 166 5.17 -3.99 -5.08
N ALA A 167 4.53 -3.78 -6.24
CA ALA A 167 3.62 -4.75 -6.82
C ALA A 167 4.30 -6.11 -7.04
N LYS A 168 5.52 -6.10 -7.57
CA LYS A 168 6.32 -7.30 -7.76
C LYS A 168 6.63 -8.01 -6.44
N ALA A 169 7.01 -7.25 -5.41
CA ALA A 169 7.29 -7.81 -4.09
C ALA A 169 6.05 -8.44 -3.42
N LEU A 170 4.86 -7.93 -3.74
CA LEU A 170 3.57 -8.43 -3.22
C LEU A 170 2.91 -9.50 -4.10
N GLY A 171 3.43 -9.75 -5.30
CA GLY A 171 2.77 -10.62 -6.28
C GLY A 171 1.52 -9.99 -6.93
N MET A 172 1.39 -8.67 -6.91
CA MET A 172 0.24 -7.91 -7.43
C MET A 172 0.43 -7.40 -8.86
N SER A 173 1.52 -7.78 -9.54
CA SER A 173 1.88 -7.20 -10.85
C SER A 173 0.84 -7.41 -11.95
N SER A 174 -0.03 -8.42 -11.86
CA SER A 174 -1.10 -8.62 -12.84
C SER A 174 -2.42 -7.94 -12.46
N TRP A 175 -2.53 -7.35 -11.26
CA TRP A 175 -3.81 -6.81 -10.78
C TRP A 175 -4.18 -5.51 -11.48
N TYR A 176 -3.20 -4.77 -11.97
CA TYR A 176 -3.40 -3.49 -12.66
C TYR A 176 -2.60 -3.43 -13.96
N ALA A 177 -2.97 -2.47 -14.79
CA ALA A 177 -2.22 -2.09 -15.98
C ALA A 177 -2.07 -0.58 -16.06
N TRP A 178 -0.90 -0.14 -16.53
CA TRP A 178 -0.66 1.26 -16.91
C TRP A 178 -1.27 1.54 -18.28
N ARG A 179 -2.05 2.62 -18.38
CA ARG A 179 -2.56 3.11 -19.67
C ARG A 179 -2.08 4.54 -19.90
N PRO A 180 -1.83 4.97 -21.15
CA PRO A 180 -1.55 6.37 -21.43
C PRO A 180 -2.69 7.24 -20.91
N TYR A 181 -2.36 8.33 -20.23
CA TYR A 181 -3.36 9.26 -19.71
C TYR A 181 -4.17 9.88 -20.87
N LYS A 182 -5.48 9.72 -20.84
CA LYS A 182 -6.38 10.40 -21.78
C LYS A 182 -7.13 11.49 -21.03
N MET A 183 -6.90 12.75 -21.39
CA MET A 183 -7.86 13.79 -21.01
C MET A 183 -9.17 13.47 -21.72
N LEU A 184 -10.23 13.26 -20.95
CA LEU A 184 -11.57 13.16 -21.49
C LEU A 184 -11.86 14.49 -22.21
N SER A 185 -11.95 14.42 -23.54
CA SER A 185 -12.43 15.51 -24.41
C SER A 185 -13.94 15.62 -24.35
#